data_AF-A0A7J2ZD22-F1
#
_entry.id   AF-A0A7J2ZD22-F1
#
_cell.length_a   1.000
_cell.length_b   1.000
_cell.length_c   1.000
_cell.angle_alpha   90.00
_cell.angle_beta   90.00
_cell.angle_gamma   90.00
#
_symmetry.space_group_name_H-M   'P 1'
#
loop_
_entity.id
_entity.type
_entity.pdbx_description
1 polymer ?
#
loop_
_entity_poly.entity_id
_entity_poly.type
_entity_poly.pdbx_seq_one_letter_code
_entity_poly.pdbx_strand_id
1 'polypeptide(L)'
;MEVEELVLTRELADAEVKALKQAVRQNAKLAKEQLFRDQMKVYGFFNKHGGKLVDVWESFQRAGLNAEGDPRLAICRADAKECFCQKHEDGSAIFTVDRTTNYWDQPRKTLNDVALPASTFQWQKKDSTQPLSRWNIKNEKIKTLVPIIPARLLPLIKHKLQNYHIFWEVEKWEPSPPKDPILLKLLTPNLAAVLATWDLTPLERAIIRGRKQ
;
A
#
# COMPACT_ATOMS: atom_id res chain seq x y z
N MET A 1 2.15 12.96 7.41
CA MET A 1 2.38 12.35 6.08
C MET A 1 2.15 13.32 4.91
N GLU A 2 3.16 13.60 4.07
CA GLU A 2 2.98 14.25 2.75
C GLU A 2 2.87 13.18 1.67
N VAL A 3 1.68 13.02 1.09
CA VAL A 3 1.44 12.11 -0.03
C VAL A 3 1.02 12.95 -1.23
N GLU A 4 1.64 12.73 -2.39
CA GLU A 4 1.19 13.41 -3.60
C GLU A 4 -0.14 12.82 -4.07
N GLU A 5 -1.15 13.66 -4.06
CA GLU A 5 -2.48 13.31 -4.49
C GLU A 5 -2.65 13.68 -5.96
N LEU A 6 -2.76 12.67 -6.82
CA LEU A 6 -3.11 12.88 -8.22
C LEU A 6 -4.61 13.15 -8.30
N VAL A 7 -4.96 14.35 -8.77
CA VAL A 7 -6.35 14.79 -8.96
C VAL A 7 -6.66 14.87 -10.44
N LEU A 8 -7.76 14.25 -10.86
CA LEU A 8 -8.28 14.30 -12.22
C LEU A 8 -9.76 14.75 -12.17
N THR A 9 -10.16 15.59 -13.13
CA THR A 9 -11.56 16.00 -13.25
C THR A 9 -12.41 14.88 -13.84
N ARG A 10 -13.70 14.84 -13.46
CA ARG A 10 -14.64 13.81 -13.95
C ARG A 10 -14.86 13.87 -15.46
N GLU A 11 -14.86 15.07 -16.03
CA GLU A 11 -15.08 15.29 -17.46
C GLU A 11 -13.95 14.68 -18.30
N LEU A 12 -12.70 14.93 -17.93
CA LEU A 12 -11.53 14.33 -18.57
C LEU A 12 -11.54 12.80 -18.41
N ALA A 13 -11.86 12.31 -17.21
CA ALA A 13 -11.97 10.88 -16.96
C ALA A 13 -13.03 10.19 -17.84
N ASP A 14 -14.19 10.81 -18.04
CA ASP A 14 -15.26 10.25 -18.88
C ASP A 14 -14.88 10.25 -20.38
N ALA A 15 -14.25 11.32 -20.85
CA ALA A 15 -13.74 11.41 -22.22
C ALA A 15 -12.72 10.30 -22.51
N GLU A 16 -11.74 10.10 -21.62
CA GLU A 16 -10.73 9.04 -21.73
C GLU A 16 -11.34 7.65 -21.69
N VAL A 17 -12.32 7.39 -20.79
CA VAL A 17 -13.02 6.09 -20.74
C VAL A 17 -13.76 5.81 -22.05
N LYS A 18 -14.39 6.82 -22.66
CA LYS A 18 -15.07 6.66 -23.95
C LYS A 18 -14.07 6.37 -25.07
N ALA A 19 -12.97 7.11 -25.13
CA ALA A 19 -11.90 6.88 -26.10
C ALA A 19 -11.29 5.47 -25.96
N LEU A 20 -10.98 5.04 -24.74
CA LEU A 20 -10.46 3.70 -24.47
C LEU A 20 -11.43 2.59 -24.88
N LYS A 21 -12.73 2.75 -24.58
CA LYS A 21 -13.76 1.81 -25.04
C LYS A 21 -13.84 1.74 -26.56
N GLN A 22 -13.71 2.86 -27.25
CA GLN A 22 -13.71 2.91 -28.72
C GLN A 22 -12.48 2.22 -29.30
N ALA A 23 -11.28 2.49 -28.75
CA ALA A 23 -10.04 1.85 -29.17
C ALA A 23 -10.09 0.32 -28.99
N VAL A 24 -10.62 -0.15 -27.85
CA VAL A 24 -10.82 -1.58 -27.58
C VAL A 24 -11.81 -2.23 -28.55
N ARG A 25 -12.88 -1.51 -28.94
CA ARG A 25 -13.82 -2.00 -29.95
C ARG A 25 -13.17 -2.12 -31.33
N GLN A 26 -12.29 -1.19 -31.69
CA GLN A 26 -11.55 -1.21 -32.95
C GLN A 26 -10.45 -2.29 -32.97
N ASN A 27 -9.84 -2.58 -31.82
CA ASN A 27 -8.82 -3.60 -31.68
C ASN A 27 -9.02 -4.44 -30.42
N ALA A 28 -9.67 -5.59 -30.57
CA ALA A 28 -9.97 -6.51 -29.49
C ALA A 28 -8.71 -7.07 -28.79
N LYS A 29 -7.51 -6.99 -29.41
CA LYS A 29 -6.26 -7.39 -28.76
C LYS A 29 -5.91 -6.44 -27.59
N LEU A 30 -6.22 -5.15 -27.70
CA LEU A 30 -5.98 -4.16 -26.64
C LEU A 30 -6.73 -4.49 -25.35
N ALA A 31 -7.90 -5.15 -25.43
CA ALA A 31 -8.65 -5.59 -24.25
C ALA A 31 -7.89 -6.62 -23.38
N LYS A 32 -6.97 -7.36 -24.00
CA LYS A 32 -6.16 -8.38 -23.33
C LYS A 32 -4.91 -7.79 -22.70
N GLU A 33 -4.49 -6.61 -23.13
CA GLU A 33 -3.32 -5.94 -22.60
C GLU A 33 -3.58 -5.39 -21.18
N GLN A 34 -2.63 -5.63 -20.29
CA GLN A 34 -2.73 -5.27 -18.88
C GLN A 34 -2.82 -3.74 -18.71
N LEU A 35 -2.08 -2.99 -19.53
CA LEU A 35 -2.06 -1.53 -19.52
C LEU A 35 -3.46 -0.94 -19.71
N PHE A 36 -4.21 -1.40 -20.71
CA PHE A 36 -5.56 -0.92 -20.98
C PHE A 36 -6.54 -1.28 -19.87
N ARG A 37 -6.40 -2.47 -19.28
CA ARG A 37 -7.22 -2.88 -18.13
C ARG A 37 -6.96 -1.97 -16.93
N ASP A 38 -5.72 -1.60 -16.70
CA ASP A 38 -5.33 -0.75 -15.58
C ASP A 38 -5.78 0.70 -15.80
N GLN A 39 -5.60 1.26 -17.01
CA GLN A 39 -6.16 2.56 -17.39
C GLN A 39 -7.68 2.60 -17.21
N MET A 40 -8.40 1.56 -17.65
CA MET A 40 -9.85 1.47 -17.50
C MET A 40 -10.29 1.44 -16.02
N LYS A 41 -9.53 0.81 -15.13
CA LYS A 41 -9.83 0.83 -13.68
C LYS A 41 -9.60 2.23 -13.10
N VAL A 42 -8.48 2.86 -13.45
CA VAL A 42 -8.09 4.18 -12.94
C VAL A 42 -9.08 5.25 -13.37
N TYR A 43 -9.31 5.42 -14.68
CA TYR A 43 -10.27 6.41 -15.17
C TYR A 43 -11.72 6.04 -14.80
N GLY A 44 -12.05 4.75 -14.78
CA GLY A 44 -13.35 4.27 -14.32
C GLY A 44 -13.64 4.61 -12.85
N PHE A 45 -12.61 4.64 -11.99
CA PHE A 45 -12.73 5.09 -10.61
C PHE A 45 -13.01 6.60 -10.55
N PHE A 46 -12.22 7.42 -11.25
CA PHE A 46 -12.41 8.87 -11.30
C PHE A 46 -13.81 9.26 -11.80
N ASN A 47 -14.28 8.62 -12.87
CA ASN A 47 -15.59 8.90 -13.44
C ASN A 47 -16.73 8.61 -12.42
N LYS A 48 -16.67 7.46 -11.72
CA LYS A 48 -17.75 7.02 -10.82
C LYS A 48 -17.76 7.71 -9.46
N HIS A 49 -16.59 7.93 -8.89
CA HIS A 49 -16.47 8.39 -7.51
C HIS A 49 -16.01 9.85 -7.45
N GLY A 50 -15.20 10.30 -8.41
CA GLY A 50 -14.30 11.43 -8.17
C GLY A 50 -13.35 11.12 -7.00
N GLY A 51 -12.16 11.69 -6.99
CA GLY A 51 -11.29 11.47 -5.84
C GLY A 51 -9.84 11.79 -6.08
N LYS A 52 -9.04 11.37 -5.11
CA LYS A 52 -7.59 11.53 -5.09
C LYS A 52 -6.97 10.15 -5.28
N LEU A 53 -5.94 10.05 -6.11
CA LEU A 53 -5.09 8.87 -6.17
C LEU A 53 -3.76 9.14 -5.50
N VAL A 54 -3.12 8.07 -5.07
CA VAL A 54 -1.78 8.06 -4.50
C VAL A 54 -0.94 7.09 -5.31
N ASP A 55 0.24 7.53 -5.73
CA ASP A 55 1.28 6.60 -6.17
C ASP A 55 2.00 6.06 -4.93
N VAL A 56 1.72 4.79 -4.64
CA VAL A 56 2.26 4.07 -3.49
C VAL A 56 3.78 3.97 -3.60
N TRP A 57 4.31 3.66 -4.77
CA TRP A 57 5.76 3.44 -4.94
C TRP A 57 6.53 4.73 -4.75
N GLU A 58 6.09 5.82 -5.39
CA GLU A 58 6.71 7.14 -5.22
C GLU A 58 6.62 7.63 -3.77
N SER A 59 5.48 7.39 -3.11
CA SER A 59 5.31 7.72 -1.70
C SER A 59 6.32 7.01 -0.80
N PHE A 60 6.59 5.72 -1.05
CA PHE A 60 7.60 4.97 -0.33
C PHE A 60 9.02 5.45 -0.62
N GLN A 61 9.34 5.75 -1.89
CA GLN A 61 10.65 6.29 -2.27
C GLN A 61 10.93 7.63 -1.61
N ARG A 62 9.95 8.55 -1.61
CA ARG A 62 10.07 9.89 -1.02
C ARG A 62 10.19 9.85 0.50
N ALA A 63 9.39 9.02 1.16
CA ALA A 63 9.45 8.89 2.62
C ALA A 63 10.74 8.20 3.08
N GLY A 64 11.24 7.25 2.29
CA GLY A 64 12.50 6.56 2.54
C GLY A 64 12.51 5.76 3.86
N LEU A 65 13.68 5.71 4.48
CA LEU A 65 13.94 4.93 5.70
C LEU A 65 13.93 5.82 6.95
N ASN A 66 13.54 5.23 8.08
CA ASN A 66 13.65 5.81 9.41
C ASN A 66 15.10 5.70 9.93
N ALA A 67 15.35 6.22 11.13
CA ALA A 67 16.69 6.18 11.75
C ALA A 67 17.21 4.75 11.99
N GLU A 68 16.32 3.75 12.09
CA GLU A 68 16.67 2.35 12.32
C GLU A 68 17.02 1.59 11.04
N GLY A 69 16.80 2.20 9.85
CA GLY A 69 17.00 1.58 8.55
C GLY A 69 15.79 0.78 8.05
N ASP A 70 14.60 1.10 8.58
CA ASP A 70 13.32 0.50 8.24
C ASP A 70 12.40 1.50 7.50
N PRO A 71 11.45 1.07 6.65
CA PRO A 71 10.57 1.99 5.92
C PRO A 71 9.77 2.92 6.84
N ARG A 72 9.66 4.21 6.52
CA ARG A 72 8.84 5.15 7.32
C ARG A 72 7.33 4.97 7.13
N LEU A 73 6.93 4.29 6.06
CA LEU A 73 5.54 4.05 5.73
C LEU A 73 5.24 2.56 5.83
N ALA A 74 3.97 2.23 6.03
CA ALA A 74 3.48 0.87 5.89
C ALA A 74 2.17 0.85 5.11
N ILE A 75 1.98 -0.23 4.37
CA ILE A 75 0.74 -0.54 3.67
C ILE A 75 0.33 -1.97 3.99
N CYS A 76 -0.93 -2.20 4.31
CA CYS A 76 -1.42 -3.56 4.54
C CYS A 76 -2.92 -3.64 4.31
N ARG A 77 -3.46 -4.86 4.19
CA ARG A 77 -4.90 -5.05 4.11
C ARG A 77 -5.62 -4.50 5.35
N ALA A 78 -6.80 -3.94 5.11
CA ALA A 78 -7.61 -3.30 6.14
C ALA A 78 -8.21 -4.26 7.19
N ASP A 79 -8.31 -5.56 6.89
CA ASP A 79 -8.79 -6.58 7.84
C ASP A 79 -7.68 -7.19 8.71
N ALA A 80 -6.43 -6.84 8.45
CA ALA A 80 -5.29 -7.44 9.15
C ALA A 80 -5.13 -6.86 10.56
N LYS A 81 -4.54 -7.66 11.45
CA LYS A 81 -4.17 -7.22 12.81
C LYS A 81 -2.74 -6.66 12.83
N GLU A 82 -1.84 -7.32 12.13
CA GLU A 82 -0.43 -6.98 12.00
C GLU A 82 -0.08 -6.84 10.53
N CYS A 83 0.90 -5.97 10.27
CA CYS A 83 1.54 -5.80 8.98
C CYS A 83 2.98 -6.26 9.09
N PHE A 84 3.38 -7.18 8.23
CA PHE A 84 4.75 -7.63 8.09
C PHE A 84 5.37 -6.96 6.87
N CYS A 85 6.61 -6.50 7.02
CA CYS A 85 7.43 -6.05 5.90
C CYS A 85 8.65 -6.99 5.80
N GLN A 86 8.77 -7.63 4.64
CA GLN A 86 9.92 -8.45 4.26
C GLN A 86 10.80 -7.66 3.31
N LYS A 87 12.06 -7.45 3.71
CA LYS A 87 13.07 -6.75 2.90
C LYS A 87 13.76 -7.74 1.97
N HIS A 88 14.01 -7.31 0.73
CA HIS A 88 14.75 -8.09 -0.26
C HIS A 88 16.07 -7.39 -0.63
N GLU A 89 17.07 -8.17 -1.01
CA GLU A 89 18.43 -7.67 -1.27
C GLU A 89 18.54 -6.70 -2.46
N ASP A 90 17.57 -6.73 -3.37
CA ASP A 90 17.44 -5.83 -4.51
C ASP A 90 16.89 -4.44 -4.13
N GLY A 91 16.62 -4.18 -2.84
CA GLY A 91 16.03 -2.93 -2.38
C GLY A 91 14.50 -2.89 -2.44
N SER A 92 13.85 -3.98 -2.85
CA SER A 92 12.40 -4.12 -2.79
C SER A 92 11.92 -4.56 -1.40
N ALA A 93 10.62 -4.38 -1.14
CA ALA A 93 9.97 -4.89 0.05
C ALA A 93 8.57 -5.42 -0.26
N ILE A 94 8.17 -6.47 0.45
CA ILE A 94 6.83 -7.04 0.37
C ILE A 94 6.12 -6.79 1.71
N PHE A 95 4.96 -6.14 1.63
CA PHE A 95 4.07 -5.95 2.75
C PHE A 95 2.93 -6.98 2.71
N THR A 96 2.79 -7.73 3.80
CA THR A 96 1.85 -8.86 3.87
C THR A 96 1.19 -8.96 5.24
N VAL A 97 0.07 -9.68 5.30
CA VAL A 97 -0.68 -10.00 6.52
C VAL A 97 -0.14 -11.24 7.25
N ASP A 98 0.75 -12.00 6.61
CA ASP A 98 1.16 -13.33 7.08
C ASP A 98 2.69 -13.43 7.25
N ARG A 99 3.08 -13.88 8.44
CA ARG A 99 4.44 -14.06 8.91
C ARG A 99 5.22 -15.14 8.17
N THR A 100 4.54 -16.06 7.47
CA THR A 100 5.14 -17.31 6.94
C THR A 100 5.69 -17.19 5.52
N THR A 101 5.87 -15.97 4.98
CA THR A 101 6.46 -15.75 3.64
C THR A 101 7.91 -16.20 3.46
N ASN A 102 8.54 -16.80 4.49
CA ASN A 102 9.87 -17.41 4.40
C ASN A 102 10.07 -18.35 3.20
N TYR A 103 9.00 -18.95 2.68
CA TYR A 103 9.08 -19.94 1.60
C TYR A 103 8.76 -19.40 0.20
N TRP A 104 8.27 -18.16 0.08
CA TRP A 104 7.83 -17.61 -1.20
C TRP A 104 8.21 -16.12 -1.29
N ASP A 105 9.30 -15.82 -1.99
CA ASP A 105 9.80 -14.46 -2.25
C ASP A 105 8.93 -13.69 -3.28
N GLN A 106 7.63 -14.01 -3.36
CA GLN A 106 6.71 -13.44 -4.33
C GLN A 106 5.42 -12.96 -3.65
N PRO A 107 4.88 -11.80 -4.06
CA PRO A 107 3.63 -11.29 -3.53
C PRO A 107 2.47 -12.23 -3.84
N ARG A 108 1.68 -12.60 -2.83
CA ARG A 108 0.52 -13.47 -3.03
C ARG A 108 -0.71 -12.65 -3.36
N LYS A 109 -1.25 -12.88 -4.55
CA LYS A 109 -2.51 -12.27 -4.99
C LYS A 109 -3.70 -12.62 -4.10
N THR A 110 -3.76 -13.82 -3.55
CA THR A 110 -4.82 -14.26 -2.63
C THR A 110 -4.83 -13.47 -1.32
N LEU A 111 -3.67 -12.97 -0.91
CA LEU A 111 -3.52 -12.14 0.28
C LEU A 111 -3.47 -10.65 -0.04
N ASN A 112 -3.61 -10.24 -1.30
CA ASN A 112 -3.43 -8.85 -1.75
C ASN A 112 -2.15 -8.21 -1.18
N ASP A 113 -1.06 -8.98 -1.20
CA ASP A 113 0.26 -8.49 -0.78
C ASP A 113 0.69 -7.33 -1.68
N VAL A 114 1.37 -6.35 -1.08
CA VAL A 114 1.90 -5.19 -1.81
C VAL A 114 3.39 -5.35 -1.94
N ALA A 115 3.86 -5.54 -3.18
CA ALA A 115 5.28 -5.54 -3.50
C ALA A 115 5.68 -4.17 -4.03
N LEU A 116 6.77 -3.64 -3.48
CA LEU A 116 7.46 -2.46 -4.01
C LEU A 116 8.49 -2.90 -5.05
N PRO A 117 8.81 -2.06 -6.04
CA PRO A 117 9.79 -2.40 -7.05
C PRO A 117 11.20 -2.52 -6.46
N ALA A 118 12.10 -3.19 -7.18
CA ALA A 118 13.52 -3.18 -6.90
C ALA A 118 14.06 -1.74 -6.82
N SER A 119 15.12 -1.55 -6.04
CA SER A 119 15.76 -0.25 -5.82
C SER A 119 14.88 0.81 -5.14
N THR A 120 13.77 0.43 -4.51
CA THR A 120 12.96 1.37 -3.71
C THR A 120 13.73 1.87 -2.48
N PHE A 121 14.52 1.00 -1.86
CA PHE A 121 15.29 1.32 -0.65
C PHE A 121 16.75 0.89 -0.74
N GLN A 122 17.59 1.55 0.04
CA GLN A 122 18.97 1.16 0.30
C GLN A 122 19.08 0.60 1.73
N TRP A 123 19.03 -0.73 1.86
CA TRP A 123 18.99 -1.37 3.17
C TRP A 123 20.29 -1.22 3.96
N GLN A 124 20.16 -1.04 5.26
CA GLN A 124 21.28 -1.13 6.18
C GLN A 124 21.70 -2.59 6.38
N LYS A 125 23.01 -2.82 6.39
CA LYS A 125 23.59 -4.14 6.66
C LYS A 125 23.59 -4.43 8.16
N LYS A 126 23.49 -5.71 8.54
CA LYS A 126 23.68 -6.16 9.92
C LYS A 126 25.17 -6.16 10.28
N ASP A 127 25.99 -6.69 9.39
CA ASP A 127 27.45 -6.71 9.45
C ASP A 127 28.02 -5.90 8.28
N SER A 128 28.73 -4.81 8.61
CA SER A 128 29.33 -3.90 7.63
C SER A 128 30.43 -4.55 6.80
N THR A 129 31.06 -5.62 7.30
CA THR A 129 32.16 -6.31 6.62
C THR A 129 31.68 -7.21 5.47
N GLN A 130 30.43 -7.65 5.52
CA GLN A 130 29.85 -8.58 4.56
C GLN A 130 29.11 -7.82 3.43
N PRO A 131 28.99 -8.42 2.23
CA PRO A 131 28.12 -7.88 1.19
C PRO A 131 26.66 -7.84 1.64
N LEU A 132 25.86 -7.00 0.99
CA LEU A 132 24.41 -7.02 1.21
C LEU A 132 23.87 -8.34 0.65
N SER A 133 23.16 -9.08 1.48
CA SER A 133 22.47 -10.31 1.10
C SER A 133 21.22 -10.41 1.96
N ARG A 134 20.25 -11.24 1.56
CA ARG A 134 19.06 -11.54 2.38
C ARG A 134 19.37 -11.78 3.87
N TRP A 135 20.46 -12.49 4.16
CA TRP A 135 20.86 -12.87 5.52
C TRP A 135 21.62 -11.78 6.27
N ASN A 136 22.13 -10.77 5.56
CA ASN A 136 22.88 -9.65 6.11
C ASN A 136 22.10 -8.32 6.06
N ILE A 137 20.80 -8.35 5.77
CA ILE A 137 19.94 -7.17 5.93
C ILE A 137 19.59 -6.99 7.41
N LYS A 138 19.79 -5.78 7.93
CA LYS A 138 19.36 -5.41 9.29
C LYS A 138 17.84 -5.46 9.37
N ASN A 139 17.32 -6.19 10.35
CA ASN A 139 15.90 -6.41 10.54
C ASN A 139 15.21 -6.86 9.23
N GLU A 140 15.67 -7.98 8.62
CA GLU A 140 15.11 -8.54 7.37
C GLU A 140 13.57 -8.59 7.40
N LYS A 141 13.02 -8.95 8.57
CA LYS A 141 11.58 -9.04 8.81
C LYS A 141 11.21 -8.16 9.99
N ILE A 142 10.32 -7.23 9.74
CA ILE A 142 9.78 -6.29 10.72
C ILE A 142 8.26 -6.34 10.71
N LYS A 143 7.64 -5.94 11.82
CA LYS A 143 6.18 -5.91 11.93
C LYS A 143 5.67 -4.72 12.72
N THR A 144 4.45 -4.33 12.42
CA THR A 144 3.74 -3.28 13.16
C THR A 144 2.23 -3.57 13.20
N LEU A 145 1.49 -2.84 14.03
CA LEU A 145 0.04 -2.99 14.15
C LEU A 145 -0.67 -2.22 13.03
N VAL A 146 -1.74 -2.83 12.50
CA VAL A 146 -2.60 -2.19 11.51
C VAL A 146 -3.57 -1.23 12.22
N PRO A 147 -3.72 0.02 11.75
CA PRO A 147 -4.67 0.98 12.32
C PRO A 147 -6.11 0.44 12.32
N ILE A 148 -6.88 0.78 13.35
CA ILE A 148 -8.33 0.51 13.38
C ILE A 148 -9.04 1.52 12.50
N ILE A 149 -9.98 1.04 11.69
CA ILE A 149 -10.91 1.91 10.96
C ILE A 149 -12.01 2.37 11.93
N PRO A 150 -12.16 3.68 12.17
CA PRO A 150 -13.21 4.22 13.02
C PRO A 150 -14.60 3.84 12.50
N ALA A 151 -15.54 3.63 13.43
CA ALA A 151 -16.91 3.24 13.09
C ALA A 151 -17.58 4.21 12.11
N ARG A 152 -17.26 5.51 12.19
CA ARG A 152 -17.78 6.55 11.28
C ARG A 152 -17.36 6.37 9.81
N LEU A 153 -16.26 5.65 9.54
CA LEU A 153 -15.76 5.41 8.18
C LEU A 153 -16.21 4.08 7.59
N LEU A 154 -16.73 3.16 8.43
CA LEU A 154 -17.24 1.87 7.97
C LEU A 154 -18.35 1.98 6.89
N PRO A 155 -19.26 2.98 6.90
CA PRO A 155 -20.26 3.14 5.84
C PRO A 155 -19.68 3.42 4.44
N LEU A 156 -18.43 3.91 4.35
CA LEU A 156 -17.76 4.12 3.05
C LEU A 156 -17.34 2.80 2.38
N ILE A 157 -17.31 1.72 3.17
CA ILE A 157 -16.80 0.41 2.76
C ILE A 157 -17.96 -0.39 2.15
N LYS A 158 -17.97 -0.47 0.82
CA LYS A 158 -19.03 -1.16 0.05
C LYS A 158 -18.80 -2.65 -0.11
N HIS A 159 -17.58 -3.13 0.14
CA HIS A 159 -17.18 -4.52 -0.08
C HIS A 159 -16.45 -5.09 1.15
N LYS A 160 -16.00 -6.34 1.08
CA LYS A 160 -15.17 -6.94 2.13
C LYS A 160 -13.91 -6.11 2.39
N LEU A 161 -13.53 -5.95 3.66
CA LEU A 161 -12.32 -5.23 4.09
C LEU A 161 -11.04 -5.74 3.42
N GLN A 162 -11.01 -7.01 3.04
CA GLN A 162 -9.88 -7.66 2.34
C GLN A 162 -9.52 -6.99 1.00
N ASN A 163 -10.47 -6.26 0.41
CA ASN A 163 -10.31 -5.54 -0.86
C ASN A 163 -9.78 -4.11 -0.68
N TYR A 164 -9.50 -3.71 0.57
CA TYR A 164 -9.02 -2.38 0.93
C TYR A 164 -7.70 -2.51 1.67
N HIS A 165 -6.91 -1.44 1.62
CA HIS A 165 -5.62 -1.34 2.28
C HIS A 165 -5.62 -0.11 3.18
N ILE A 166 -4.84 -0.17 4.24
CA ILE A 166 -4.55 0.99 5.07
C ILE A 166 -3.11 1.38 4.80
N PHE A 167 -2.86 2.67 4.68
CA PHE A 167 -1.55 3.28 4.52
C PHE A 167 -1.31 4.24 5.66
N TRP A 168 -0.18 4.14 6.35
CA TRP A 168 0.09 4.93 7.54
C TRP A 168 1.58 5.17 7.76
N GLU A 169 1.89 6.16 8.59
CA GLU A 169 3.26 6.48 8.97
C GLU A 169 3.69 5.65 10.18
N VAL A 170 4.87 5.04 10.07
CA VAL A 170 5.49 4.18 11.07
C VAL A 170 6.71 4.89 11.65
N GLU A 171 6.56 5.37 12.89
CA GLU A 171 7.70 5.94 13.63
C GLU A 171 8.71 4.85 14.03
N LYS A 172 8.17 3.75 14.57
CA LYS A 172 8.92 2.59 15.00
C LYS A 172 8.20 1.31 14.58
N TRP A 173 8.97 0.34 14.12
CA TRP A 173 8.47 -1.00 13.75
C TRP A 173 8.28 -1.88 14.98
N GLU A 174 7.47 -1.35 15.90
CA GLU A 174 7.04 -1.95 17.14
C GLU A 174 5.51 -1.81 17.24
N PRO A 175 4.83 -2.60 18.09
CA PRO A 175 3.40 -2.47 18.34
C PRO A 175 3.07 -1.16 19.09
N SER A 176 3.16 -0.07 18.35
CA SER A 176 2.86 1.30 18.73
C SER A 176 1.67 1.81 17.91
N PRO A 177 0.84 2.71 18.47
CA PRO A 177 -0.32 3.19 17.75
C PRO A 177 0.13 4.05 16.54
N PRO A 178 -0.35 3.73 15.33
CA PRO A 178 0.09 4.36 14.10
C PRO A 178 -0.33 5.83 14.00
N LYS A 179 0.33 6.59 13.11
CA LYS A 179 0.00 7.99 12.81
C LYS A 179 -0.60 8.12 11.40
N ASP A 180 -1.52 9.05 11.26
CA ASP A 180 -2.14 9.49 10.00
C ASP A 180 -2.60 8.36 9.06
N PRO A 181 -3.46 7.43 9.51
CA PRO A 181 -3.95 6.36 8.64
C PRO A 181 -4.86 6.86 7.51
N ILE A 182 -4.66 6.25 6.35
CA ILE A 182 -5.38 6.48 5.11
C ILE A 182 -5.99 5.16 4.65
N LEU A 183 -7.29 5.14 4.37
CA LEU A 183 -7.98 4.00 3.77
C LEU A 183 -7.87 4.12 2.26
N LEU A 184 -7.30 3.09 1.65
CA LEU A 184 -6.99 2.99 0.25
C LEU A 184 -7.73 1.83 -0.41
N LYS A 185 -7.94 1.96 -1.72
CA LYS A 185 -8.30 0.85 -2.61
C LYS A 185 -7.29 0.78 -3.75
N LEU A 186 -6.49 -0.28 -3.79
CA LEU A 186 -5.56 -0.51 -4.90
C LEU A 186 -6.33 -0.70 -6.21
N LEU A 187 -5.98 0.11 -7.22
CA LEU A 187 -6.51 0.01 -8.58
C LEU A 187 -5.52 -0.74 -9.47
N THR A 188 -4.24 -0.45 -9.28
CA THR A 188 -3.07 -1.09 -9.88
C THR A 188 -2.06 -1.41 -8.76
N PRO A 189 -0.95 -2.11 -9.04
CA PRO A 189 0.08 -2.36 -8.03
C PRO A 189 0.72 -1.10 -7.44
N ASN A 190 0.77 0.01 -8.19
CA ASN A 190 1.33 1.29 -7.73
C ASN A 190 0.26 2.34 -7.37
N LEU A 191 -0.88 2.37 -8.05
CA LEU A 191 -1.90 3.41 -7.85
C LEU A 191 -3.01 2.94 -6.92
N ALA A 192 -3.25 3.76 -5.90
CA ALA A 192 -4.28 3.55 -4.91
C ALA A 192 -5.26 4.71 -4.88
N ALA A 193 -6.56 4.41 -4.81
CA ALA A 193 -7.58 5.41 -4.57
C ALA A 193 -7.73 5.72 -3.08
N VAL A 194 -7.69 7.01 -2.73
CA VAL A 194 -7.95 7.48 -1.36
C VAL A 194 -9.44 7.52 -1.10
N LEU A 195 -9.88 6.79 -0.08
CA LEU A 195 -11.29 6.74 0.33
C LEU A 195 -11.55 7.59 1.57
N ALA A 196 -10.64 7.58 2.53
CA ALA A 196 -10.75 8.37 3.74
C ALA A 196 -9.38 8.54 4.40
N THR A 197 -9.21 9.64 5.11
CA THR A 197 -8.10 9.91 6.04
C THR A 197 -8.69 10.12 7.42
N TRP A 198 -7.98 9.71 8.48
CA TRP A 198 -8.39 10.03 9.85
C TRP A 198 -7.21 10.06 10.79
N ASP A 199 -7.40 10.77 11.90
CA ASP A 199 -6.52 10.69 13.05
C ASP A 199 -7.09 9.70 14.06
N LEU A 200 -6.20 8.91 14.66
CA LEU A 200 -6.55 8.04 15.77
C LEU A 200 -6.68 8.85 17.05
N THR A 201 -7.86 8.80 17.66
CA THR A 201 -8.13 9.38 18.98
C THR A 201 -7.26 8.71 20.06
N PRO A 202 -6.96 9.38 21.19
CA PRO A 202 -6.21 8.77 22.28
C PRO A 202 -6.83 7.44 22.78
N LEU A 203 -8.16 7.32 22.76
CA LEU A 203 -8.89 6.10 23.09
C LEU A 203 -8.61 4.97 22.10
N GLU A 204 -8.72 5.23 20.79
CA GLU A 204 -8.42 4.24 19.76
C GLU A 204 -6.96 3.79 19.81
N ARG A 205 -6.03 4.73 20.08
CA ARG A 205 -4.61 4.41 20.31
C ARG A 205 -4.43 3.49 21.53
N ALA A 206 -5.17 3.71 22.61
CA ALA A 206 -5.15 2.85 23.78
C ALA A 206 -5.72 1.44 23.48
N ILE A 207 -6.82 1.36 22.73
CA ILE A 207 -7.41 0.09 22.29
C ILE A 207 -6.40 -0.70 21.43
N ILE A 208 -5.70 -0.03 20.51
CA ILE A 208 -4.66 -0.66 19.67
C ILE A 208 -3.52 -1.20 20.54
N ARG A 209 -3.06 -0.44 21.55
CA ARG A 209 -2.03 -0.93 22.49
C ARG A 209 -2.50 -2.19 23.25
N GLY A 210 -3.79 -2.28 23.59
CA GLY A 210 -4.39 -3.43 24.26
C GLY A 210 -4.50 -4.69 23.39
N ARG A 211 -4.32 -4.60 22.07
CA ARG A 211 -4.31 -5.76 21.15
C ARG A 211 -3.04 -6.61 21.21
N LYS A 212 -2.10 -6.27 22.10
CA LYS A 212 -0.94 -7.10 22.45
C LYS A 212 -1.43 -8.35 23.21
N GLN A 213 -1.98 -9.34 22.50
CA GLN A 213 -2.24 -10.68 23.02
C GLN A 213 -1.71 -11.71 22.02
#